data_AF-A0A0G4KK45-F1
#
_entry.id   AF-A0A0G4KK45-F1
#
_cell.length_a   1.000
_cell.length_b   1.000
_cell.length_c   1.000
_cell.angle_alpha   90.00
_cell.angle_beta   90.00
_cell.angle_gamma   90.00
#
_symmetry.space_group_name_H-M   'P 1'
#
loop_
_entity.id
_entity.type
_entity.pdbx_description
1 polymer ?
#
loop_
_entity_poly.entity_id
_entity_poly.type
_entity_poly.pdbx_seq_one_letter_code
_entity_poly.pdbx_strand_id
1 'polypeptide(L)'
;NRTRILVEILGAVRAVVPDGLPLFVRISGTEWMEHAGRPSWDLDESIRLAKLLPGLGVDLLDVSSGGNSADQKIDIHPYYQVSLAERIRAAL
;
A
#
# COMPACT_ATOMS: atom_id res chain seq x y z
N ASN A 1 14.62 2.21 2.43
CA ASN A 1 14.45 2.07 3.89
C ASN A 1 13.02 2.25 4.42
N ARG A 2 12.12 3.03 3.80
CA ARG A 2 10.75 3.26 4.34
C ARG A 2 9.93 1.98 4.61
N THR A 3 10.11 0.94 3.78
CA THR A 3 9.35 -0.32 3.90
C THR A 3 9.93 -1.30 4.94
N ARG A 4 11.11 -1.04 5.51
CA ARG A 4 11.80 -1.99 6.40
C ARG A 4 10.94 -2.40 7.60
N ILE A 5 10.31 -1.43 8.26
CA ILE A 5 9.46 -1.68 9.42
C ILE A 5 8.24 -2.54 9.08
N LEU A 6 7.63 -2.33 7.90
CA LEU A 6 6.52 -3.16 7.43
C LEU A 6 6.98 -4.60 7.23
N VAL A 7 8.14 -4.82 6.60
CA VAL A 7 8.70 -6.17 6.39
C VAL A 7 8.94 -6.89 7.71
N GLU A 8 9.53 -6.21 8.69
CA GLU A 8 9.78 -6.76 10.03
C GLU A 8 8.45 -7.13 10.74
N ILE A 9 7.45 -6.25 10.66
CA ILE A 9 6.11 -6.51 11.22
C ILE A 9 5.46 -7.71 10.53
N LEU A 10 5.52 -7.80 9.20
CA LEU A 10 4.93 -8.92 8.46
C LEU A 10 5.55 -10.25 8.87
N GLY A 11 6.88 -10.31 9.01
CA GLY A 11 7.57 -11.51 9.49
C GLY A 11 7.14 -11.89 10.92
N ALA A 12 7.07 -10.91 11.82
CA ALA A 12 6.66 -11.15 13.21
C ALA A 12 5.20 -11.63 13.33
N VAL A 13 4.28 -11.02 12.57
CA VAL A 13 2.86 -11.42 12.54
C VAL A 13 2.71 -12.79 11.91
N ARG A 14 3.36 -13.04 10.76
CA ARG A 14 3.25 -14.32 10.06
C ARG A 14 3.73 -15.49 10.91
N ALA A 15 4.73 -15.28 11.77
CA ALA A 15 5.25 -16.29 12.68
C ALA A 15 4.28 -16.74 13.79
N VAL A 16 3.22 -15.96 14.07
CA VAL A 16 2.25 -16.28 15.15
C VAL A 16 0.83 -16.54 14.63
N VAL A 17 0.51 -16.14 13.41
CA VAL A 17 -0.79 -16.42 12.80
C VAL A 17 -0.81 -17.87 12.29
N PRO A 18 -1.90 -18.65 12.52
CA PRO A 18 -1.99 -20.03 12.07
C PRO A 18 -1.79 -20.20 10.56
N ASP A 19 -1.19 -21.31 10.16
CA ASP A 19 -1.06 -21.71 8.76
C ASP A 19 -2.46 -21.83 8.12
N GLY A 20 -2.59 -21.32 6.90
CA GLY A 20 -3.86 -21.30 6.16
C GLY A 20 -4.81 -20.16 6.53
N LEU A 21 -4.53 -19.36 7.57
CA LEU A 21 -5.29 -18.13 7.85
C LEU A 21 -4.71 -16.95 7.04
N PRO A 22 -5.54 -16.24 6.26
CA PRO A 22 -5.05 -15.18 5.39
C PRO A 22 -4.51 -13.98 6.17
N LEU A 23 -3.37 -13.46 5.73
CA LEU A 23 -2.76 -12.24 6.23
C LEU A 23 -2.96 -11.10 5.24
N PHE A 24 -3.68 -10.07 5.67
CA PHE A 24 -3.96 -8.89 4.85
C PHE A 24 -3.07 -7.72 5.26
N VAL A 25 -2.72 -6.88 4.28
CA VAL A 25 -2.06 -5.59 4.52
C VAL A 25 -2.91 -4.50 3.87
N ARG A 26 -3.12 -3.39 4.60
CA ARG A 26 -3.75 -2.19 4.05
C ARG A 26 -2.71 -1.08 3.87
N ILE A 27 -2.75 -0.40 2.72
CA ILE A 27 -1.86 0.73 2.42
C ILE A 27 -2.63 1.94 1.89
N SER A 28 -2.01 3.11 1.96
CA SER A 28 -2.36 4.24 1.10
C SER A 28 -1.62 4.09 -0.23
N GLY A 29 -2.37 4.01 -1.34
CA GLY A 29 -1.81 3.86 -2.69
C GLY A 29 -1.10 5.12 -3.21
N THR A 30 -1.44 6.28 -2.66
CA THR A 30 -0.76 7.58 -2.84
C THR A 30 -1.17 8.48 -1.67
N GLU A 31 -0.35 9.47 -1.33
CA GLU A 31 -0.69 10.55 -0.40
C GLU A 31 -1.32 11.78 -1.08
N TRP A 32 -1.46 11.79 -2.41
CA TRP A 32 -2.04 12.91 -3.17
C TRP A 32 -1.27 14.23 -2.98
N MET A 33 0.05 14.12 -2.91
CA MET A 33 1.00 15.20 -2.60
C MET A 33 1.91 15.56 -3.79
N GLU A 34 1.67 15.01 -4.98
CA GLU A 34 2.49 15.22 -6.19
C GLU A 34 2.59 16.71 -6.55
N HIS A 35 1.55 17.49 -6.24
CA HIS A 35 1.50 18.93 -6.42
C HIS A 35 2.47 19.73 -5.52
N ALA A 36 2.93 19.14 -4.41
CA ALA A 36 3.71 19.85 -3.39
C ALA A 36 5.20 19.97 -3.75
N GLY A 37 5.65 19.33 -4.83
CA GLY A 37 7.05 19.39 -5.30
C GLY A 37 8.07 18.76 -4.35
N ARG A 38 7.61 18.00 -3.34
CA ARG A 38 8.44 17.25 -2.39
C ARG A 38 8.11 15.75 -2.49
N PRO A 39 9.07 14.86 -2.22
CA PRO A 39 8.80 13.42 -2.22
C PRO A 39 7.69 13.05 -1.22
N SER A 40 6.77 12.20 -1.66
CA SER A 40 5.70 11.58 -0.86
C SER A 40 5.57 10.12 -1.23
N TRP A 41 4.77 9.36 -0.48
CA TRP A 41 4.40 8.02 -0.93
C TRP A 41 3.46 8.12 -2.13
N ASP A 42 3.81 7.45 -3.22
CA ASP A 42 3.11 7.51 -4.51
C ASP A 42 2.69 6.12 -5.02
N LEU A 43 2.03 6.10 -6.19
CA LEU A 43 1.52 4.87 -6.80
C LEU A 43 2.65 3.93 -7.25
N ASP A 44 3.76 4.46 -7.78
CA ASP A 44 4.88 3.65 -8.25
C ASP A 44 5.62 2.98 -7.08
N GLU A 45 5.71 3.67 -5.94
CA GLU A 45 6.19 3.12 -4.68
C GLU A 45 5.24 2.05 -4.13
N SER A 46 3.94 2.27 -4.21
CA SER A 46 2.93 1.26 -3.86
C SER A 46 3.04 0.00 -4.72
N ILE A 47 3.26 0.14 -6.04
CA ILE A 47 3.48 -0.98 -6.96
C ILE A 47 4.76 -1.74 -6.58
N ARG A 48 5.86 -1.02 -6.32
CA ARG A 48 7.13 -1.64 -5.87
C ARG A 48 6.95 -2.41 -4.57
N LEU A 49 6.21 -1.87 -3.60
CA LEU A 49 5.89 -2.58 -2.37
C LEU A 49 5.02 -3.81 -2.65
N ALA A 50 3.95 -3.68 -3.43
CA ALA A 50 3.00 -4.74 -3.73
C ALA A 50 3.68 -5.99 -4.31
N LYS A 51 4.71 -5.82 -5.15
CA LYS A 51 5.50 -6.93 -5.72
C LYS A 51 6.27 -7.74 -4.68
N LEU A 52 6.59 -7.15 -3.53
CA LEU A 52 7.32 -7.83 -2.46
C LEU A 52 6.39 -8.62 -1.53
N LEU A 53 5.14 -8.18 -1.38
CA LEU A 53 4.21 -8.68 -0.36
C LEU A 53 3.93 -10.20 -0.44
N PRO A 54 3.74 -10.83 -1.63
CA PRO A 54 3.52 -12.27 -1.69
C PRO A 54 4.69 -13.08 -1.11
N GLY A 55 5.92 -12.65 -1.36
CA GLY A 55 7.13 -13.28 -0.80
C GLY A 55 7.27 -13.11 0.72
N LEU A 56 6.46 -12.24 1.32
CA LEU A 56 6.39 -12.00 2.77
C LEU A 56 5.19 -12.70 3.42
N GLY A 57 4.44 -13.53 2.67
CA GLY A 57 3.29 -14.28 3.18
C GLY A 57 2.02 -13.44 3.32
N VAL A 58 1.87 -12.38 2.53
CA VAL A 58 0.65 -11.57 2.44
C VAL A 58 -0.26 -12.13 1.35
N ASP A 59 -1.52 -12.37 1.70
CA ASP A 59 -2.51 -12.99 0.82
C ASP A 59 -3.40 -11.97 0.11
N LEU A 60 -3.57 -10.77 0.68
CA LEU A 60 -4.35 -9.69 0.10
C LEU A 60 -3.78 -8.32 0.45
N LEU A 61 -3.77 -7.44 -0.55
CA LEU A 61 -3.48 -6.02 -0.40
C LEU A 61 -4.78 -5.21 -0.50
N ASP A 62 -5.16 -4.59 0.61
CA ASP A 62 -6.26 -3.61 0.68
C ASP A 62 -5.71 -2.21 0.36
N VAL A 63 -6.23 -1.58 -0.69
CA VAL A 63 -5.70 -0.32 -1.24
C VAL A 63 -6.65 0.82 -0.92
N SER A 64 -6.19 1.71 -0.05
CA SER A 64 -6.80 3.00 0.26
C SER A 64 -5.93 4.14 -0.27
N SER A 65 -6.04 5.36 0.26
CA SER A 65 -5.15 6.47 -0.08
C SER A 65 -5.24 7.64 0.91
N GLY A 66 -4.20 8.46 0.96
CA GLY A 66 -4.10 9.65 1.80
C GLY A 66 -4.02 9.37 3.30
N GLY A 67 -4.19 10.43 4.08
CA GLY A 67 -4.29 10.43 5.54
C GLY A 67 -3.03 10.91 6.26
N ASN A 68 -1.86 10.95 5.61
CA ASN A 68 -0.61 11.34 6.27
C ASN A 68 -0.33 12.85 6.28
N SER A 69 -1.08 13.67 5.55
CA SER A 69 -0.85 15.11 5.43
C SER A 69 -2.16 15.89 5.33
N ALA A 70 -2.22 17.04 6.01
CA ALA A 70 -3.33 18.00 5.85
C ALA A 70 -3.30 18.72 4.49
N ASP A 71 -2.13 18.78 3.84
CA ASP A 71 -1.94 19.45 2.55
C ASP A 71 -2.37 18.61 1.34
N GLN A 72 -2.83 17.37 1.56
CA GLN A 72 -3.20 16.45 0.49
C GLN A 72 -4.31 16.99 -0.42
N LYS A 73 -4.18 16.80 -1.73
CA LYS A 73 -5.21 17.20 -2.71
C LYS A 73 -5.87 15.97 -3.32
N ILE A 74 -6.84 15.42 -2.59
CA ILE A 74 -7.61 14.26 -3.03
C ILE A 74 -8.69 14.71 -4.00
N ASP A 75 -8.67 14.19 -5.23
CA ASP A 75 -9.78 14.31 -6.16
C ASP A 75 -10.81 13.21 -5.88
N ILE A 76 -11.78 13.51 -5.02
CA ILE A 76 -12.81 12.54 -4.61
C ILE A 76 -13.85 12.41 -5.72
N HIS A 77 -13.91 11.23 -6.33
CA HIS A 77 -14.88 10.85 -7.35
C HIS A 77 -15.23 9.36 -7.22
N PRO A 78 -16.30 8.87 -7.84
CA PRO A 78 -16.60 7.43 -7.84
C PRO A 78 -15.38 6.62 -8.27
N TYR A 79 -15.08 5.55 -7.53
CA TYR A 79 -13.98 4.62 -7.83
C TYR A 79 -12.56 5.17 -7.68
N TYR A 80 -12.35 6.36 -7.11
CA TYR A 80 -11.01 6.97 -6.98
C TYR A 80 -9.96 6.06 -6.29
N GLN A 81 -10.38 5.21 -5.35
CA GLN A 81 -9.52 4.18 -4.73
C GLN A 81 -9.45 2.89 -5.54
N VAL A 82 -10.54 2.51 -6.20
CA VAL A 82 -10.59 1.31 -7.04
C VAL A 82 -9.64 1.44 -8.24
N SER A 83 -9.56 2.62 -8.85
CA SER A 83 -8.59 2.90 -9.92
C SER A 83 -7.14 2.77 -9.47
N LEU A 84 -6.83 3.06 -8.19
CA LEU A 84 -5.49 2.79 -7.63
C LEU A 84 -5.25 1.29 -7.48
N ALA A 85 -6.23 0.57 -6.92
CA ALA A 85 -6.16 -0.88 -6.75
C ALA A 85 -6.01 -1.61 -8.10
N GLU A 86 -6.75 -1.18 -9.11
CA GLU A 86 -6.69 -1.70 -10.48
C GLU A 86 -5.28 -1.53 -11.07
N ARG A 87 -4.71 -0.32 -10.98
CA ARG A 87 -3.36 -0.05 -11.51
C ARG A 87 -2.28 -0.87 -10.80
N ILE A 88 -2.39 -1.01 -9.48
CA ILE A 88 -1.48 -1.90 -8.73
C ILE A 88 -1.63 -3.33 -9.23
N ARG A 89 -2.86 -3.83 -9.31
CA ARG A 89 -3.15 -5.20 -9.74
C ARG A 89 -2.68 -5.49 -11.17
N ALA A 90 -2.82 -4.55 -12.09
CA ALA A 90 -2.38 -4.69 -13.48
C ALA A 90 -0.85 -4.73 -13.63
N ALA A 91 -0.11 -4.25 -12.64
CA ALA A 91 1.36 -4.20 -12.65
C ALA A 91 2.03 -5.41 -11.95
N LEU A 92 1.24 -6.28 -11.31
CA LEU A 92 1.68 -7.53 -10.66
C LEU A 92 1.67 -8.69 -11.66
#